data_AF-A0A7W0ZFC9-F1
#
_entry.id   AF-A0A7W0ZFC9-F1
#
_cell.length_a   1.000
_cell.length_b   1.000
_cell.length_c   1.000
_cell.angle_alpha   90.00
_cell.angle_beta   90.00
_cell.angle_gamma   90.00
#
_symmetry.space_group_name_H-M   'P 1'
#
loop_
_entity.id
_entity.type
_entity.pdbx_description
1 polymer ?
#
loop_
_entity_poly.entity_id
_entity_poly.type
_entity_poly.pdbx_seq_one_letter_code
_entity_poly.pdbx_strand_id
1 'polypeptide(L)'
;MGASVPMLERHGIEVVGHGPSIEDAQHYVLLRSFASLDELTAQEEAFYEGDEWRSGPREGILELIEAYHTVVLRSTPEAVRGLAASLGPGYRRP
;
A
#
# COMPACT_ATOMS: atom_id res chain seq x y z
N MET A 1 -8.84 2.78 2.54
CA MET A 1 -7.37 2.77 2.31
C MET A 1 -6.88 3.89 1.39
N GLY A 2 -7.64 4.38 0.38
CA GLY A 2 -7.15 5.42 -0.53
C GLY A 2 -6.62 6.71 0.13
N ALA A 3 -7.21 7.11 1.28
CA ALA A 3 -6.78 8.30 2.02
C ALA A 3 -5.34 8.23 2.57
N SER A 4 -4.76 7.04 2.77
CA SER A 4 -3.39 6.89 3.29
C SER A 4 -2.32 6.86 2.19
N VAL A 5 -2.71 6.71 0.92
CA VAL A 5 -1.76 6.59 -0.20
C VAL A 5 -0.87 7.82 -0.35
N PRO A 6 -1.39 9.07 -0.33
CA PRO A 6 -0.53 10.24 -0.39
C PRO A 6 0.45 10.35 0.79
N MET A 7 0.09 9.77 1.94
CA MET A 7 0.97 9.77 3.12
C MET A 7 2.11 8.77 2.92
N LEU A 8 1.82 7.56 2.44
CA LEU A 8 2.84 6.56 2.10
C LEU A 8 3.89 7.13 1.13
N GLU A 9 3.43 7.81 0.07
CA GLU A 9 4.33 8.43 -0.91
C GLU A 9 5.20 9.55 -0.30
N ARG A 10 4.66 10.36 0.62
CA ARG A 10 5.44 11.37 1.36
C ARG A 10 6.52 10.76 2.27
N HIS A 11 6.26 9.56 2.79
CA HIS A 11 7.24 8.79 3.58
C HIS A 11 8.20 7.98 2.71
N GLY A 12 8.20 8.18 1.38
CA GLY A 12 9.13 7.55 0.46
C GLY A 12 8.78 6.10 0.11
N ILE A 13 7.59 5.63 0.47
CA ILE A 13 7.10 4.30 0.12
C ILE A 13 6.49 4.35 -1.29
N GLU A 14 7.05 3.57 -2.22
CA GLU A 14 6.53 3.46 -3.58
C GLU A 14 5.24 2.64 -3.58
N VAL A 15 4.11 3.28 -3.92
CA VAL A 15 2.82 2.60 -4.11
C VAL A 15 2.69 2.17 -5.58
N VAL A 16 2.79 0.87 -5.81
CA VAL A 16 2.67 0.26 -7.15
C VAL A 16 1.21 0.27 -7.62
N GLY A 17 0.26 0.09 -6.69
CA GLY A 17 -1.17 0.23 -6.96
C GLY A 17 -2.04 -0.11 -5.75
N HIS A 18 -3.30 0.30 -5.77
CA HIS A 18 -4.22 0.04 -4.66
C HIS A 18 -5.70 0.07 -5.10
N GLY A 19 -6.55 -0.78 -4.54
CA GLY A 19 -7.96 -0.82 -4.93
C GLY A 19 -8.70 -2.05 -4.46
N PRO A 20 -10.01 -2.15 -4.75
CA PRO A 20 -10.75 -3.38 -4.47
C PRO A 20 -10.18 -4.57 -5.25
N SER A 21 -10.42 -5.78 -4.76
CA SER A 21 -10.16 -7.00 -5.52
C SER A 21 -10.96 -7.00 -6.82
N ILE A 22 -10.45 -7.67 -7.84
CA ILE A 22 -11.20 -7.89 -9.09
C ILE A 22 -12.28 -8.97 -8.90
N GLU A 23 -12.10 -9.84 -7.92
CA GLU A 23 -13.03 -10.93 -7.61
C GLU A 23 -14.27 -10.40 -6.90
N ASP A 24 -14.07 -9.47 -5.96
CA ASP A 24 -15.13 -8.88 -5.16
C ASP A 24 -14.73 -7.50 -4.61
N ALA A 25 -15.74 -6.76 -4.15
CA ALA A 25 -15.57 -5.43 -3.58
C ALA A 25 -15.35 -5.41 -2.05
N GLN A 26 -15.29 -6.57 -1.39
CA GLN A 26 -15.06 -6.70 0.05
C GLN A 26 -13.56 -6.71 0.38
N HIS A 27 -12.75 -7.24 -0.52
CA HIS A 27 -11.29 -7.23 -0.37
C HIS A 27 -10.66 -6.00 -1.00
N TYR A 28 -9.59 -5.52 -0.37
CA TYR A 28 -8.81 -4.38 -0.85
C TYR A 28 -7.33 -4.76 -0.89
N VAL A 29 -6.65 -4.37 -1.96
CA VAL A 29 -5.21 -4.59 -2.16
C VAL A 29 -4.49 -3.26 -2.04
N LEU A 30 -3.38 -3.25 -1.31
CA LEU A 30 -2.36 -2.21 -1.33
C LEU A 30 -1.05 -2.88 -1.71
N LEU A 31 -0.50 -2.50 -2.85
CA LEU A 31 0.76 -3.02 -3.37
C LEU A 31 1.85 -1.96 -3.30
N ARG A 32 2.98 -2.34 -2.73
CA ARG A 32 4.14 -1.48 -2.47
C ARG A 32 5.43 -2.18 -2.89
N SER A 33 6.43 -1.42 -3.29
CA SER A 33 7.77 -1.92 -3.62
C SER A 33 8.82 -1.35 -2.69
N PHE A 34 9.82 -2.17 -2.38
CA PHE A 34 10.95 -1.86 -1.52
C PHE A 34 12.20 -2.50 -2.13
N ALA A 35 13.37 -1.88 -1.99
CA ALA A 35 14.61 -2.44 -2.55
C ALA A 35 15.12 -3.62 -1.71
N SER A 36 14.73 -3.73 -0.44
CA SER A 36 15.14 -4.80 0.47
C SER A 36 14.15 -5.02 1.63
N LEU A 37 14.34 -6.12 2.39
CA LEU A 37 13.58 -6.38 3.61
C LEU A 37 13.93 -5.39 4.75
N ASP A 38 15.18 -4.94 4.80
CA ASP A 38 15.63 -3.95 5.79
C ASP A 38 14.94 -2.60 5.53
N GLU A 39 14.84 -2.20 4.27
CA GLU A 39 14.12 -0.98 3.87
C GLU A 39 12.61 -1.10 4.11
N LEU A 40 12.00 -2.25 3.80
CA LEU A 40 10.61 -2.53 4.14
C LEU A 40 10.35 -2.30 5.64
N THR A 41 11.18 -2.89 6.50
CA THR A 41 11.02 -2.80 7.95
C THR A 41 11.17 -1.35 8.41
N ALA A 42 12.25 -0.68 8.02
CA ALA A 42 12.53 0.69 8.43
C ALA A 42 11.44 1.69 7.98
N GLN A 43 10.96 1.56 6.74
CA GLN A 43 9.92 2.45 6.22
C GLN A 43 8.54 2.17 6.83
N GLU A 44 8.17 0.90 7.06
CA GLU A 44 6.91 0.57 7.71
C GLU A 44 6.87 1.01 9.17
N GLU A 45 7.96 0.82 9.92
CA GLU A 45 8.10 1.33 11.29
C GLU A 45 7.96 2.85 11.31
N ALA A 46 8.73 3.57 10.49
CA ALA A 46 8.67 5.03 10.42
C ALA A 46 7.26 5.54 10.08
N PHE A 47 6.58 4.90 9.13
CA PHE A 47 5.24 5.31 8.71
C PHE A 47 4.17 4.99 9.76
N TYR A 48 4.06 3.73 10.21
CA TYR A 48 3.00 3.30 11.11
C TYR A 48 3.20 3.76 12.55
N GLU A 49 4.42 4.15 12.92
CA GLU A 49 4.70 4.82 14.18
C GLU A 49 4.61 6.35 14.10
N GLY A 50 4.54 6.92 12.90
CA GLY A 50 4.43 8.36 12.71
C GLY A 50 3.11 8.95 13.20
N ASP A 51 3.18 10.19 13.71
CA ASP A 51 2.00 10.94 14.16
C ASP A 51 1.00 11.19 13.03
N GLU A 52 1.50 11.36 11.80
CA GLU A 52 0.66 11.58 10.62
C GLU A 52 -0.30 10.40 10.39
N TRP A 53 0.17 9.17 10.58
CA TRP A 53 -0.68 7.97 10.53
C TRP A 53 -1.57 7.89 11.76
N ARG A 54 -1.00 7.96 12.97
CA ARG A 54 -1.71 7.74 14.23
C ARG A 54 -2.83 8.75 14.47
N SER A 55 -2.62 10.01 14.10
CA SER A 55 -3.60 11.10 14.21
C SER A 55 -4.41 11.33 12.94
N GLY A 56 -4.07 10.61 11.85
CA GLY A 56 -4.70 10.74 10.55
C GLY A 56 -5.79 9.68 10.32
N PRO A 57 -5.83 9.03 9.14
CA PRO A 57 -6.93 8.16 8.76
C PRO A 57 -6.92 6.77 9.42
N ARG A 58 -5.99 6.51 10.36
CA ARG A 58 -5.76 5.18 10.94
C ARG A 58 -7.03 4.53 11.47
N GLU A 59 -7.75 5.21 12.36
CA GLU A 59 -8.94 4.64 13.01
C GLU A 59 -10.01 4.27 11.98
N GLY A 60 -10.39 5.23 11.12
CA GLY A 60 -11.39 4.99 10.08
C GLY A 60 -10.96 3.95 9.03
N ILE A 61 -9.66 3.71 8.82
CA ILE A 61 -9.20 2.61 7.96
C ILE A 61 -9.29 1.27 8.70
N LEU A 62 -8.84 1.21 9.96
CA LEU A 62 -8.86 -0.03 10.73
C LEU A 62 -10.28 -0.52 11.03
N GLU A 63 -11.24 0.39 11.21
CA GLU A 63 -12.66 0.05 11.37
C GLU A 63 -13.26 -0.68 10.16
N LEU A 64 -12.68 -0.51 8.97
CA LEU A 64 -13.14 -1.17 7.74
C LEU A 64 -12.50 -2.55 7.52
N ILE A 65 -11.55 -2.95 8.36
CA ILE A 65 -10.76 -4.17 8.18
C ILE A 65 -11.18 -5.20 9.23
N GLU A 66 -11.93 -6.21 8.79
CA GLU A 66 -12.23 -7.39 9.62
C GLU A 66 -11.00 -8.30 9.76
N ALA A 67 -10.29 -8.53 8.65
CA ALA A 67 -9.07 -9.31 8.59
C ALA A 67 -8.15 -8.78 7.49
N TYR A 68 -6.84 -8.98 7.65
CA TYR A 68 -5.87 -8.67 6.61
C TYR A 68 -4.77 -9.73 6.56
N HIS A 69 -4.10 -9.81 5.42
CA HIS A 69 -2.94 -10.66 5.21
C HIS A 69 -1.91 -9.92 4.35
N THR A 70 -0.63 -10.23 4.56
CA THR A 70 0.48 -9.62 3.82
C THR A 70 1.38 -10.72 3.27
N VAL A 71 1.73 -10.59 1.99
CA VAL A 71 2.67 -11.49 1.31
C VAL A 71 3.83 -10.65 0.76
N VAL A 72 5.05 -11.11 0.98
CA VAL A 72 6.27 -10.49 0.45
C VAL A 72 6.85 -11.40 -0.63
N LEU A 73 7.05 -10.84 -1.83
CA LEU A 73 7.54 -11.56 -2.99
C LEU A 73 8.80 -10.88 -3.54
N ARG A 74 9.81 -11.67 -3.89
CA ARG A 74 10.95 -11.16 -4.67
C ARG A 74 10.51 -10.94 -6.11
N SER A 75 10.86 -9.79 -6.68
CA SER A 75 10.56 -9.44 -8.06
C SER A 75 11.69 -8.61 -8.67
N THR A 76 11.68 -8.45 -9.99
CA THR A 76 12.59 -7.52 -10.67
C THR A 76 11.95 -6.14 -10.82
N PRO A 77 12.75 -5.07 -10.96
CA PRO A 77 12.21 -3.73 -11.22
C PRO A 77 11.31 -3.69 -12.48
N GLU A 78 11.63 -4.49 -13.51
CA GLU A 78 10.85 -4.58 -14.75
C GLU A 78 9.45 -5.16 -14.49
N ALA A 79 9.36 -6.21 -13.68
CA ALA A 79 8.09 -6.84 -13.33
C ALA A 79 7.23 -5.89 -12.48
N VAL A 80 7.83 -5.15 -11.55
CA VAL A 80 7.12 -4.12 -10.75
C VAL A 80 6.55 -3.04 -11.66
N ARG A 81 7.36 -2.49 -12.58
CA ARG A 81 6.89 -1.49 -13.56
C ARG A 81 5.79 -2.03 -14.47
N GLY A 82 5.93 -3.28 -14.93
CA GLY A 82 4.91 -3.96 -15.73
C GLY A 82 3.58 -4.06 -14.98
N LEU A 83 3.62 -4.45 -13.71
CA LEU A 83 2.45 -4.54 -12.85
C LEU A 83 1.81 -3.16 -12.62
N ALA A 84 2.60 -2.13 -12.34
CA ALA A 84 2.10 -0.75 -12.22
C ALA A 84 1.39 -0.28 -13.50
N ALA A 85 1.93 -0.62 -14.68
CA ALA A 85 1.31 -0.30 -15.96
C ALA A 85 0.00 -1.08 -16.20
N SER A 86 -0.06 -2.35 -15.79
CA SER A 86 -1.24 -3.20 -15.95
C SER A 86 -2.41 -2.82 -15.04
N LEU A 87 -2.14 -2.28 -13.86
CA LEU A 87 -3.18 -1.83 -12.92
C LEU A 87 -3.93 -0.58 -13.47
N GLY A 88 -3.31 0.18 -14.39
CA GLY A 88 -3.91 1.33 -15.05
C GLY A 88 -4.28 2.48 -14.08
N PRO A 89 -4.69 3.65 -14.59
CA PRO A 89 -5.08 4.79 -13.76
C PRO A 89 -6.39 4.58 -12.96
N GLY A 90 -7.16 3.53 -13.29
CA GLY A 90 -8.41 3.18 -12.59
C GLY A 90 -8.19 2.53 -11.22
N TYR A 91 -7.05 1.85 -11.03
CA TYR A 91 -6.62 1.24 -9.76
C TYR A 91 -5.82 2.22 -8.88
N ARG A 92 -6.09 3.52 -9.07
CA ARG A 92 -5.63 4.63 -8.23
C ARG A 92 -6.79 5.48 -7.72
N ARG A 93 -8.04 5.03 -7.85
CA ARG A 93 -9.18 5.88 -7.51
C ARG A 93 -9.44 5.94 -5.99
N PRO A 94 -9.75 7.15 -5.49
CA PRO A 94 -9.97 7.46 -4.07
C PRO A 94 -11.20 6.78 -3.47
#